data_AF-A7XWQ6-F1
#
_entry.id   AF-A7XWQ6-F1
#
_cell.length_a   1.000
_cell.length_b   1.000
_cell.length_c   1.000
_cell.angle_alpha   90.00
_cell.angle_beta   90.00
_cell.angle_gamma   90.00
#
_symmetry.space_group_name_H-M   'P 1'
#
loop_
_entity.id
_entity.type
_entity.pdbx_description
1 polymer ?
#
loop_
_entity_poly.entity_id
_entity_poly.type
_entity_poly.pdbx_seq_one_letter_code
_entity_poly.pdbx_strand_id
1 'polypeptide(L)'
;LSLLCDRCQKIIQHLMDKLGDQPDENTVIEAASKVCSKMGLLKGLCKSIMKRFLRRIAADITAGKTSRVVCVDIKMCKSKPVGFI
;
A
#
# COMPACT_ATOMS: atom_id res chain seq x y z
N LEU A 1 -0.14 12.88 -13.42
CA LEU A 1 0.35 11.48 -13.27
C LEU A 1 1.55 11.49 -12.33
N SER A 2 1.41 11.05 -11.08
CA SER A 2 2.53 11.06 -10.12
C SER A 2 3.17 9.67 -10.11
N LEU A 3 4.40 9.52 -10.61
CA LEU A 3 5.16 8.26 -10.60
C LEU A 3 5.23 7.62 -9.19
N LEU A 4 5.15 8.43 -8.14
CA LEU A 4 5.06 7.97 -6.74
C LEU A 4 3.74 7.25 -6.42
N CYS A 5 2.62 7.72 -6.97
CA CYS A 5 1.31 7.12 -6.79
C CYS A 5 1.24 5.74 -7.47
N ASP A 6 1.68 5.65 -8.72
CA ASP A 6 1.77 4.39 -9.46
C ASP A 6 2.65 3.36 -8.74
N ARG A 7 3.83 3.79 -8.27
CA ARG A 7 4.74 2.92 -7.50
C ARG A 7 4.11 2.46 -6.19
N CYS A 8 3.45 3.36 -5.46
CA CYS A 8 2.73 3.00 -4.25
C CYS A 8 1.64 1.98 -4.55
N GLN A 9 0.80 2.23 -5.56
CA GLN A 9 -0.30 1.33 -5.90
C GLN A 9 0.22 -0.05 -6.30
N LYS A 10 1.30 -0.13 -7.07
CA LYS A 10 1.97 -1.41 -7.38
C LYS A 10 2.47 -2.13 -6.13
N ILE A 11 3.07 -1.41 -5.17
CA ILE A 11 3.50 -1.98 -3.88
C ILE A 11 2.33 -2.60 -3.14
N ILE A 12 1.26 -1.81 -2.95
CA ILE A 12 0.10 -2.25 -2.17
C ILE A 12 -0.67 -3.37 -2.90
N GLN A 13 -0.80 -3.30 -4.22
CA GLN A 13 -1.42 -4.39 -5.00
C GLN A 13 -0.66 -5.69 -4.88
N HIS A 14 0.66 -5.67 -5.02
CA HIS A 14 1.46 -6.89 -4.83
C HIS A 14 1.36 -7.46 -3.43
N LEU A 15 1.17 -6.59 -2.43
CA LEU A 15 0.94 -7.03 -1.07
C LEU A 15 -0.43 -7.71 -0.93
N MET A 16 -1.51 -7.10 -1.42
CA MET A 16 -2.85 -7.68 -1.37
C MET A 16 -2.93 -9.02 -2.12
N ASP A 17 -2.30 -9.13 -3.29
CA ASP A 17 -2.21 -10.38 -4.07
C ASP A 17 -1.54 -11.54 -3.29
N LYS A 18 -0.63 -11.22 -2.37
CA LYS A 18 0.05 -12.21 -1.51
C LYS A 18 -0.78 -12.68 -0.32
N LEU A 19 -1.78 -11.90 0.06
CA LEU A 19 -2.43 -11.99 1.36
C LEU A 19 -3.68 -12.88 1.36
N GLY A 20 -4.21 -13.24 0.18
CA GLY A 20 -5.40 -14.07 0.07
C GLY A 20 -6.69 -13.35 0.44
N ASP A 21 -7.76 -14.11 0.66
CA ASP A 21 -9.07 -13.58 1.07
C ASP A 21 -9.03 -13.19 2.56
N GLN A 22 -9.33 -11.93 2.86
CA GLN A 22 -9.42 -11.36 4.22
C GLN A 22 -8.19 -11.57 5.12
N PRO A 23 -7.09 -10.85 4.87
CA PRO A 23 -5.91 -10.93 5.74
C PRO A 23 -6.06 -10.21 7.08
N ASP A 24 -5.61 -10.87 8.14
CA ASP A 24 -5.40 -10.25 9.45
C ASP A 24 -4.23 -9.25 9.45
N GLU A 25 -4.31 -8.25 10.33
CA GLU A 25 -3.33 -7.17 10.45
C GLU A 25 -1.89 -7.70 10.59
N ASN A 26 -1.69 -8.74 11.40
CA ASN A 26 -0.37 -9.34 11.63
C ASN A 26 0.18 -9.99 10.35
N THR A 27 -0.67 -10.69 9.58
CA THR A 27 -0.30 -11.28 8.29
C THR A 27 0.10 -10.20 7.29
N VAL A 28 -0.63 -9.08 7.26
CA VAL A 28 -0.29 -7.93 6.41
C VAL A 28 1.08 -7.36 6.78
N ILE A 29 1.35 -7.18 8.08
CA ILE A 29 2.61 -6.66 8.62
C ILE A 29 3.80 -7.55 8.22
N GLU A 30 3.67 -8.87 8.35
CA GLU A 30 4.74 -9.80 7.99
C GLU A 30 4.96 -9.88 6.48
N ALA A 31 3.87 -9.92 5.70
CA ALA A 31 3.93 -9.97 4.25
C ALA A 31 4.50 -8.69 3.65
N ALA A 32 4.19 -7.53 4.25
CA ALA A 32 4.67 -6.21 3.85
C ALA A 32 6.19 -6.19 3.65
N SER A 33 6.95 -6.53 4.70
CA SER A 33 8.43 -6.55 4.65
C SER A 33 8.97 -7.56 3.61
N LYS A 34 8.27 -8.69 3.45
CA LYS A 34 8.63 -9.77 2.53
C LYS A 34 8.43 -9.36 1.06
N VAL A 35 7.33 -8.66 0.77
CA VAL A 35 7.02 -8.12 -0.56
C VAL A 35 8.03 -7.06 -0.97
N CYS A 36 8.41 -6.15 -0.07
CA CYS A 36 9.43 -5.13 -0.38
C CYS A 36 10.77 -5.75 -0.78
N SER A 37 11.12 -6.91 -0.23
CA SER A 37 12.39 -7.58 -0.55
C SER A 37 12.40 -8.15 -1.97
N LYS A 38 11.24 -8.45 -2.55
CA LYS A 38 11.09 -8.93 -3.93
C LYS A 38 10.99 -7.80 -4.97
N MET A 39 11.00 -6.54 -4.53
CA MET A 39 10.63 -5.40 -5.37
C MET A 39 11.78 -4.71 -6.10
N GLY A 40 13.00 -5.26 -6.06
CA GLY A 40 14.16 -4.76 -6.81
C GLY A 40 14.39 -3.25 -6.59
N LEU A 41 14.23 -2.45 -7.65
CA LEU A 41 14.37 -0.99 -7.63
C LEU A 41 13.37 -0.28 -6.69
N LEU A 42 12.21 -0.88 -6.42
CA LEU A 42 11.21 -0.33 -5.52
C LEU A 42 11.44 -0.70 -4.05
N LYS A 43 12.41 -1.57 -3.75
CA LYS A 43 12.71 -2.07 -2.39
C LYS A 43 12.92 -0.93 -1.39
N GLY A 44 13.69 0.09 -1.77
CA GLY A 44 13.97 1.25 -0.90
C GLY A 44 12.71 2.05 -0.58
N LEU A 45 11.93 2.37 -1.61
CA LEU A 45 10.67 3.10 -1.46
C LEU A 45 9.64 2.29 -0.65
N CYS A 46 9.48 1.01 -0.98
CA CYS A 46 8.58 0.09 -0.30
C CYS A 46 8.90 -0.01 1.19
N LYS A 47 10.18 -0.23 1.56
CA LYS A 47 10.59 -0.27 2.96
C LYS A 47 10.34 1.05 3.68
N SER A 48 10.56 2.20 3.02
CA SER A 48 10.31 3.52 3.60
C SER A 48 8.81 3.73 3.89
N ILE A 49 7.95 3.39 2.93
CA ILE A 49 6.49 3.44 3.07
C ILE A 49 6.05 2.52 4.22
N MET A 50 6.50 1.27 4.21
CA MET A 50 6.07 0.30 5.21
C MET A 50 6.59 0.64 6.59
N LYS A 51 7.83 1.09 6.74
CA LYS A 51 8.34 1.51 8.06
C LYS A 51 7.54 2.66 8.67
N ARG A 52 7.04 3.60 7.86
CA ARG A 52 6.27 4.76 8.33
C ARG A 52 4.78 4.50 8.47
N PHE A 53 4.21 3.69 7.58
CA PHE A 53 2.76 3.55 7.42
C PHE A 53 2.25 2.12 7.60
N LEU A 54 3.08 1.19 8.11
CA LEU A 54 2.75 -0.23 8.26
C LEU A 54 1.36 -0.46 8.85
N ARG A 55 1.11 0.14 10.03
CA ARG A 55 -0.15 -0.04 10.76
C ARG A 55 -1.34 0.48 10.01
N ARG A 56 -1.20 1.63 9.33
CA ARG A 56 -2.28 2.22 8.52
C ARG A 56 -2.54 1.38 7.27
N ILE A 57 -1.49 0.92 6.59
CA ILE A 57 -1.61 0.01 5.44
C ILE A 57 -2.29 -1.29 5.85
N ALA A 58 -1.91 -1.86 7.00
CA ALA A 58 -2.50 -3.09 7.50
C ALA A 58 -3.99 -2.90 7.84
N ALA A 59 -4.32 -1.87 8.61
CA ALA A 59 -5.71 -1.53 8.90
C ALA A 59 -6.54 -1.26 7.63
N ASP A 60 -5.97 -0.55 6.64
CA ASP A 60 -6.64 -0.27 5.38
C ASP A 60 -6.91 -1.53 4.56
N ILE A 61 -5.94 -2.45 4.50
CA ILE A 61 -6.07 -3.71 3.77
C ILE A 61 -7.08 -4.63 4.46
N THR A 62 -7.01 -4.77 5.78
CA THR A 62 -7.97 -5.57 6.56
C THR A 62 -9.39 -4.96 6.50
N ALA A 63 -9.51 -3.63 6.33
CA ALA A 63 -10.78 -2.95 6.06
C ALA A 63 -11.28 -3.07 4.62
N GLY A 64 -10.60 -3.86 3.76
CA GLY A 64 -11.01 -4.09 2.37
C GLY A 64 -10.80 -2.89 1.44
N LYS A 65 -9.94 -1.93 1.82
CA LYS A 65 -9.65 -0.78 0.96
C LYS A 65 -8.79 -1.16 -0.25
N THR A 66 -9.02 -0.48 -1.36
CA THR A 66 -8.20 -0.66 -2.57
C THR A 66 -6.82 -0.02 -2.42
N SER A 67 -5.83 -0.50 -3.20
CA SER A 67 -4.46 0.05 -3.22
C SER A 67 -4.42 1.55 -3.43
N ARG A 68 -5.34 2.08 -4.23
CA ARG A 68 -5.45 3.52 -4.49
C ARG A 68 -5.81 4.29 -3.23
N VAL A 69 -6.82 3.81 -2.49
CA VAL A 69 -7.28 4.47 -1.27
C VAL A 69 -6.17 4.43 -0.22
N VAL A 70 -5.52 3.28 -0.03
CA VAL A 70 -4.36 3.15 0.88
C VAL A 70 -3.28 4.18 0.54
N CYS A 71 -2.93 4.28 -0.75
CA CYS A 71 -1.92 5.24 -1.21
C CYS A 71 -2.35 6.71 -1.08
N VAL A 72 -3.64 7.01 -1.11
CA VAL A 72 -4.17 8.35 -0.81
C VAL A 72 -4.07 8.63 0.69
N ASP A 73 -4.41 7.64 1.53
CA ASP A 73 -4.40 7.72 3.00
C ASP A 73 -3.00 8.06 3.55
N ILE A 74 -1.97 7.47 2.93
CA ILE A 74 -0.55 7.76 3.26
C ILE A 74 0.04 8.94 2.46
N LYS A 75 -0.80 9.70 1.77
CA LYS A 75 -0.45 10.90 0.97
C LYS A 75 0.55 10.64 -0.17
N MET A 76 0.65 9.40 -0.66
CA MET A 76 1.45 9.04 -1.85
C MET A 76 0.70 9.31 -3.16
N CYS A 77 -0.62 9.27 -3.12
CA CYS A 77 -1.51 9.65 -4.21
C CYS A 77 -2.28 10.91 -3.83
N LYS A 78 -2.51 11.80 -4.81
CA LYS A 78 -3.49 12.87 -4.61
C LYS A 78 -4.88 12.23 -4.54
N SER A 79 -5.67 12.62 -3.53
CA SER A 79 -7.12 12.43 -3.58
C SER A 79 -7.60 13.02 -4.90
N LYS A 80 -8.42 12.28 -5.66
CA LYS A 80 -9.15 12.93 -6.76
C LYS A 80 -9.94 14.05 -6.08
N PRO A 81 -9.84 15.32 -6.52
CA PRO A 81 -10.80 16.30 -6.06
C PRO A 81 -12.16 15.71 -6.35
N VAL A 82 -12.98 15.53 -5.32
CA VAL A 82 -14.40 15.35 -5.51
C VAL A 82 -14.83 16.61 -6.26
N GLY A 83 -15.15 16.45 -7.55
CA GLY A 83 -15.74 17.54 -8.29
C GLY A 83 -17.00 17.91 -7.53
N PHE A 84 -17.00 19.11 -6.94
CA PHE A 84 -18.25 19.77 -6.60
C PHE A 84 -19.01 19.90 -7.92
N ILE A 85 -20.05 19.08 -8.07
CA ILE A 85 -21.12 19.29 -9.05
C ILE A 85 -21.94 20.48 -8.55
#